data_AF-A0A2M9YYW8-F1
#
_entry.id   AF-A0A2M9YYW8-F1
#
_cell.length_a   1.000
_cell.length_b   1.000
_cell.length_c   1.000
_cell.angle_alpha   90.00
_cell.angle_beta   90.00
_cell.angle_gamma   90.00
#
_symmetry.space_group_name_H-M   'P 1'
#
loop_
_entity.id
_entity.type
_entity.pdbx_description
1 polymer ?
#
loop_
_entity_poly.entity_id
_entity_poly.type
_entity_poly.pdbx_seq_one_letter_code
_entity_poly.pdbx_strand_id
1 'polypeptide(L)'
;MKRFYLLFLLPVFSLLIGCPHYSTTRLISTPPTLISIVPIATGYELRLRAGNPELLFRGYRLYVANTENDSRFPADLNTGIDCMNGLLNLIPNQPLEYSIELSPSTGPLAAVGTGENANRICKMNVTLTSGQYLTLRSEVLVISVRNGAASGFVFSMPSNSLKVP
;
A
#
# COMPACT_ATOMS: atom_id res chain seq x y z
N MET A 1 -12.41 31.99 43.40
CA MET A 1 -12.06 30.63 42.94
C MET A 1 -13.26 29.82 42.40
N LYS A 2 -14.23 30.43 41.70
CA LYS A 2 -15.40 29.71 41.12
C LYS A 2 -15.46 29.74 39.59
N ARG A 3 -14.72 30.64 38.93
CA ARG A 3 -14.75 30.82 37.46
C ARG A 3 -13.85 29.84 36.68
N PHE A 4 -12.87 29.20 37.33
CA PHE A 4 -11.95 28.26 36.67
C PHE A 4 -12.53 26.85 36.47
N TYR A 5 -13.53 26.45 37.25
CA TYR A 5 -14.14 25.12 37.14
C TYR A 5 -14.99 24.96 35.86
N LEU A 6 -15.64 26.03 35.38
CA LEU A 6 -16.44 25.98 34.15
C LEU A 6 -15.58 25.77 32.89
N LEU A 7 -14.33 26.26 32.89
CA LEU A 7 -13.41 26.11 31.76
C LEU A 7 -12.85 24.68 31.63
N PHE A 8 -12.75 23.94 32.74
CA PHE A 8 -12.33 22.54 32.74
C PHE A 8 -13.47 21.54 32.43
N LEU A 9 -14.73 21.97 32.55
CA LEU A 9 -15.91 21.14 32.24
C LEU A 9 -16.25 21.12 30.74
N LEU A 10 -15.90 22.17 29.99
CA LEU A 10 -16.13 22.25 28.55
C LEU A 10 -15.45 21.13 27.73
N PRO A 11 -14.15 20.81 27.93
CA PRO A 11 -13.49 19.76 27.14
C PRO A 11 -13.99 18.34 27.49
N VAL A 12 -14.45 18.12 28.72
CA VAL A 12 -15.06 16.85 29.16
C VAL A 12 -16.45 16.67 28.55
N PHE A 13 -17.22 17.75 28.42
CA PHE A 13 -18.54 17.70 27.78
C PHE A 13 -18.44 17.47 26.27
N SER A 14 -17.44 18.03 25.59
CA SER A 14 -17.20 17.77 24.16
C SER A 14 -16.72 16.34 23.85
N LEU A 15 -16.17 15.61 24.83
CA LEU A 15 -15.84 14.18 24.70
C LEU A 15 -17.08 13.28 24.83
N LEU A 16 -18.14 13.74 25.51
CA LEU A 16 -19.38 12.99 25.74
C LEU A 16 -20.39 13.14 24.59
N ILE A 17 -20.27 14.20 23.80
CA ILE A 17 -21.05 14.39 22.57
C ILE A 17 -20.26 13.72 21.45
N GLY A 18 -20.39 12.40 21.32
CA GLY A 18 -19.77 11.65 20.24
C GLY A 18 -20.10 12.29 18.89
N CYS A 19 -19.09 12.56 18.06
CA CYS A 19 -19.27 13.12 16.73
C CYS A 19 -20.20 12.22 15.91
N PRO A 20 -21.42 12.67 15.52
CA PRO A 20 -22.34 11.83 14.76
C PRO A 20 -22.03 11.83 13.26
N HIS A 21 -21.07 12.65 12.82
CA HIS A 21 -20.70 12.83 11.42
C HIS A 21 -19.33 12.20 11.12
N TYR A 22 -19.25 10.88 11.23
CA TYR A 22 -18.17 10.16 10.54
C TYR A 22 -18.58 9.93 9.09
N SER A 23 -17.69 10.27 8.16
CA SER A 23 -17.88 9.94 6.75
C SER A 23 -18.00 8.42 6.61
N THR A 24 -19.13 7.94 6.10
CA THR A 24 -19.32 6.54 5.69
C THR A 24 -18.75 6.26 4.30
N THR A 25 -18.21 7.28 3.63
CA THR A 25 -17.61 7.16 2.30
C THR A 25 -16.34 6.33 2.42
N ARG A 26 -16.32 5.16 1.76
CA ARG A 26 -15.09 4.37 1.64
C ARG A 26 -14.02 5.21 0.97
N LEU A 27 -12.82 5.25 1.56
CA LEU A 27 -11.64 5.72 0.87
C LEU A 27 -11.41 4.79 -0.33
N ILE A 28 -11.42 5.36 -1.53
CA ILE A 28 -11.13 4.65 -2.77
C ILE A 28 -9.74 5.07 -3.19
N SER A 29 -8.75 4.31 -2.75
CA SER A 29 -7.38 4.48 -3.22
C SER A 29 -7.30 4.10 -4.70
N THR A 30 -6.66 4.97 -5.48
CA THR A 30 -6.38 4.70 -6.88
C THR A 30 -5.37 3.55 -6.99
N PRO A 31 -5.61 2.56 -7.86
CA PRO A 31 -4.65 1.51 -8.11
C PRO A 31 -3.37 2.08 -8.74
N PRO A 32 -2.19 1.50 -8.44
CA PRO A 32 -0.97 1.82 -9.16
C PRO A 32 -1.06 1.30 -10.61
N THR A 33 -0.24 1.89 -11.48
CA THR A 33 -0.04 1.42 -12.86
C THR A 33 1.33 0.76 -12.95
N LEU A 34 1.37 -0.53 -13.29
CA LEU A 34 2.62 -1.25 -13.52
C LEU A 34 3.16 -0.90 -14.91
N ILE A 35 4.45 -0.56 -14.97
CA ILE A 35 5.14 -0.10 -16.19
C ILE A 35 5.95 -1.24 -16.81
N SER A 36 6.82 -1.88 -16.03
CA SER A 36 7.69 -2.94 -16.53
C SER A 36 8.23 -3.82 -15.42
N ILE A 37 8.71 -5.01 -15.81
CA ILE A 37 9.47 -5.94 -14.98
C ILE A 37 10.85 -6.04 -15.61
N VAL A 38 11.89 -5.66 -14.85
CA VAL A 38 13.28 -5.64 -15.33
C VAL A 38 14.11 -6.60 -14.48
N PRO A 39 14.87 -7.53 -15.06
CA PRO A 39 15.75 -8.40 -14.27
C PRO A 39 16.86 -7.58 -13.61
N ILE A 40 17.16 -7.89 -12.35
CA ILE A 40 18.24 -7.31 -11.57
C ILE A 40 19.03 -8.42 -10.87
N ALA A 41 20.18 -8.10 -10.28
CA ALA A 41 21.05 -9.11 -9.64
C ALA A 41 20.34 -9.91 -8.54
N THR A 42 19.37 -9.32 -7.84
CA THR A 42 18.66 -9.97 -6.71
C THR A 42 17.33 -10.63 -7.09
N GLY A 43 16.92 -10.55 -8.37
CA GLY A 43 15.63 -11.03 -8.85
C GLY A 43 15.08 -10.11 -9.93
N TYR A 44 14.00 -9.39 -9.61
CA TYR A 44 13.38 -8.45 -10.53
C TYR A 44 13.11 -7.09 -9.89
N GLU A 45 13.13 -6.06 -10.71
CA GLU A 45 12.65 -4.72 -10.43
C GLU A 45 11.27 -4.55 -11.08
N LEU A 46 10.25 -4.32 -10.27
CA LEU A 46 8.91 -3.97 -10.74
C LEU A 46 8.75 -2.46 -10.75
N ARG A 47 8.68 -1.86 -11.94
CA ARG A 47 8.50 -0.42 -12.12
C ARG A 47 7.03 -0.06 -12.15
N LEU A 48 6.65 0.99 -11.45
CA LEU A 48 5.27 1.42 -11.31
C LEU A 48 5.15 2.94 -11.24
N ARG A 49 3.97 3.46 -11.58
CA ARG A 49 3.54 4.83 -11.29
C ARG A 49 2.31 4.77 -10.43
N ALA A 50 2.27 5.58 -9.39
CA ALA A 50 1.13 5.66 -8.49
C ALA A 50 0.74 7.12 -8.26
N GLY A 51 -0.57 7.34 -8.07
CA GLY A 51 -1.08 8.62 -7.60
C GLY A 51 -0.72 8.85 -6.13
N ASN A 52 -0.86 10.10 -5.68
CA ASN A 52 -0.55 10.53 -4.32
C ASN A 52 -1.02 9.52 -3.26
N PRO A 53 -0.15 9.09 -2.34
CA PRO A 53 -0.58 8.27 -1.23
C PRO A 53 -1.54 9.07 -0.33
N GLU A 54 -2.65 8.44 0.01
CA GLU A 54 -3.62 9.00 0.95
C GLU A 54 -3.03 9.01 2.37
N LEU A 55 -3.57 9.87 3.25
CA LEU A 55 -3.14 10.00 4.65
C LEU A 55 -3.10 8.66 5.42
N LEU A 56 -3.80 7.63 4.94
CA LEU A 56 -3.90 6.31 5.54
C LEU A 56 -3.26 5.19 4.69
N PHE A 57 -2.44 5.56 3.71
CA PHE A 57 -1.71 4.60 2.88
C PHE A 57 -0.69 3.81 3.69
N ARG A 58 -0.79 2.48 3.65
CA ARG A 58 0.10 1.55 4.37
C ARG A 58 1.08 0.84 3.44
N GLY A 59 0.89 0.89 2.13
CA GLY A 59 1.84 0.31 1.17
C GLY A 59 1.17 -0.46 0.05
N TYR A 60 1.92 -1.37 -0.55
CA TYR A 60 1.47 -2.17 -1.67
C TYR A 60 1.47 -3.66 -1.31
N ARG A 61 0.50 -4.37 -1.87
CA ARG A 61 0.41 -5.83 -1.84
C ARG A 61 0.46 -6.38 -3.25
N LEU A 62 1.36 -7.32 -3.47
CA LEU A 62 1.57 -8.02 -4.74
C LEU A 62 0.83 -9.35 -4.76
N TYR A 63 0.17 -9.61 -5.88
CA TYR A 63 -0.48 -10.88 -6.19
C TYR A 63 0.19 -11.48 -7.41
N VAL A 64 0.58 -12.74 -7.28
CA VAL A 64 1.29 -13.50 -8.31
C VAL A 64 0.46 -14.73 -8.63
N ALA A 65 0.19 -14.98 -9.91
CA ALA A 65 -0.55 -16.16 -10.35
C ALA A 65 -0.11 -16.64 -11.74
N ASN A 66 -0.58 -17.82 -12.14
CA ASN A 66 -0.27 -18.39 -13.45
C ASN A 66 -1.22 -17.87 -14.56
N THR A 67 -2.31 -17.20 -14.19
CA THR A 67 -3.23 -16.55 -15.13
C THR A 67 -3.40 -15.08 -14.75
N GLU A 68 -3.68 -14.23 -15.73
CA GLU A 68 -3.95 -12.81 -15.49
C GLU A 68 -5.18 -12.62 -14.58
N ASN A 69 -6.21 -13.44 -14.77
CA ASN A 69 -7.44 -13.33 -13.99
C ASN A 69 -7.19 -13.63 -12.51
N ASP A 70 -6.43 -14.68 -12.22
CA ASP A 70 -6.18 -15.09 -10.84
C ASP A 70 -5.24 -14.11 -10.11
N SER A 71 -4.34 -13.43 -10.84
CA SER A 71 -3.51 -12.38 -10.23
C SER A 71 -4.34 -11.14 -9.89
N ARG A 72 -5.34 -10.80 -10.71
CA ARG A 72 -6.22 -9.64 -10.50
C ARG A 72 -7.32 -9.90 -9.47
N PHE A 73 -7.82 -11.14 -9.42
CA PHE A 73 -8.94 -11.57 -8.60
C PHE A 73 -8.59 -12.82 -7.78
N PRO A 74 -7.63 -12.72 -6.84
CA PRO A 74 -7.31 -13.83 -5.95
C PRO A 74 -8.52 -14.19 -5.10
N ALA A 75 -8.63 -15.47 -4.72
CA ALA A 75 -9.73 -15.94 -3.86
C ALA A 75 -9.73 -15.28 -2.47
N ASP A 76 -8.55 -14.84 -1.99
CA ASP A 76 -8.38 -14.09 -0.75
C ASP A 76 -7.37 -12.94 -0.95
N LEU A 77 -7.74 -11.72 -0.55
CA LEU A 77 -6.88 -10.54 -0.64
C LEU A 77 -5.79 -10.52 0.46
N ASN A 78 -5.84 -11.43 1.43
CA ASN A 78 -4.84 -11.54 2.48
C ASN A 78 -3.64 -12.42 2.10
N THR A 79 -3.69 -13.14 0.96
CA THR A 79 -2.61 -14.05 0.54
C THR A 79 -1.51 -13.39 -0.28
N GLY A 80 -1.62 -12.08 -0.54
CA GLY A 80 -0.61 -11.34 -1.30
C GLY A 80 0.66 -11.07 -0.49
N ILE A 81 1.72 -10.66 -1.19
CA ILE A 81 3.02 -10.36 -0.60
C ILE A 81 3.11 -8.87 -0.30
N ASP A 82 3.41 -8.54 0.94
CA ASP A 82 3.55 -7.16 1.39
C ASP A 82 4.93 -6.58 1.09
N CYS A 83 4.91 -5.29 0.82
CA CYS A 83 6.06 -4.41 0.74
C CYS A 83 6.75 -4.31 2.11
N MET A 84 7.91 -4.96 2.26
CA MET A 84 8.72 -4.95 3.47
C MET A 84 9.73 -3.80 3.48
N ASN A 85 9.99 -3.24 4.68
CA ASN A 85 11.10 -2.31 4.95
C ASN A 85 11.13 -1.06 4.05
N GLY A 86 9.98 -0.64 3.52
CA GLY A 86 9.88 0.47 2.58
C GLY A 86 9.68 1.83 3.22
N LEU A 87 10.27 2.86 2.62
CA LEU A 87 9.94 4.27 2.88
C LEU A 87 8.59 4.57 2.23
N LEU A 88 7.51 4.22 2.92
CA LEU A 88 6.14 4.40 2.44
C LEU A 88 5.60 5.82 2.65
N ASN A 89 6.38 6.68 3.31
CA ASN A 89 6.10 8.11 3.45
C ASN A 89 6.56 8.91 2.22
N LEU A 90 6.18 8.47 1.03
CA LEU A 90 6.35 9.28 -0.16
C LEU A 90 5.37 10.44 -0.13
N ILE A 91 5.84 11.60 0.32
CA ILE A 91 5.09 12.85 0.32
C ILE A 91 4.57 13.11 -1.11
N PRO A 92 3.31 13.58 -1.27
CA PRO A 92 2.65 13.77 -2.55
C PRO A 92 3.54 14.55 -3.51
N ASN A 93 4.09 13.86 -4.49
CA ASN A 93 4.70 14.49 -5.63
C ASN A 93 4.28 13.74 -6.88
N GLN A 94 4.11 14.54 -7.93
CA GLN A 94 3.76 14.25 -9.34
C GLN A 94 4.20 12.87 -9.85
N PRO A 95 3.62 12.32 -10.94
CA PRO A 95 3.78 10.91 -11.33
C PRO A 95 5.24 10.52 -11.60
N LEU A 96 5.95 10.16 -10.53
CA LEU A 96 7.27 9.60 -10.54
C LEU A 96 7.13 8.10 -10.79
N GLU A 97 8.09 7.58 -11.54
CA GLU A 97 8.25 6.14 -11.67
C GLU A 97 9.05 5.64 -10.47
N TYR A 98 8.41 4.78 -9.69
CA TYR A 98 8.99 4.07 -8.56
C TYR A 98 9.37 2.66 -8.97
N SER A 99 10.17 2.01 -8.15
CA SER A 99 10.38 0.56 -8.29
C SER A 99 10.27 -0.20 -6.97
N ILE A 100 9.86 -1.46 -7.09
CA ILE A 100 9.81 -2.43 -6.00
C ILE A 100 10.79 -3.54 -6.35
N GLU A 101 11.66 -3.90 -5.42
CA GLU A 101 12.54 -5.07 -5.55
C GLU A 101 11.74 -6.34 -5.24
N LEU A 102 11.72 -7.27 -6.19
CA LEU A 102 11.13 -8.59 -6.07
C LEU A 102 12.27 -9.61 -5.97
N SER A 103 12.49 -10.15 -4.78
CA SER A 103 13.64 -11.02 -4.51
C SER A 103 13.27 -12.12 -3.51
N PRO A 104 13.83 -13.34 -3.61
CA PRO A 104 13.62 -14.40 -2.63
C PRO A 104 14.37 -14.17 -1.30
N SER A 105 15.18 -13.11 -1.21
CA SER A 105 16.03 -12.85 -0.05
C SER A 105 15.33 -11.96 0.98
N THR A 106 15.46 -12.29 2.25
CA THR A 106 15.09 -11.38 3.35
C THR A 106 16.20 -10.36 3.61
N GLY A 107 15.85 -9.16 4.07
CA GLY A 107 16.85 -8.15 4.47
C GLY A 107 16.48 -6.73 4.03
N PRO A 108 17.44 -5.78 4.09
CA PRO A 108 17.25 -4.44 3.56
C PRO A 108 17.09 -4.44 2.03
N LEU A 109 16.67 -3.29 1.49
CA LEU A 109 16.73 -3.02 0.05
C LEU A 109 18.17 -3.21 -0.46
N ALA A 110 18.32 -3.90 -1.59
CA ALA A 110 19.60 -3.95 -2.26
C ALA A 110 20.01 -2.56 -2.76
N ALA A 111 21.32 -2.28 -2.76
CA ALA A 111 21.84 -1.07 -3.38
C ALA A 111 21.43 -1.03 -4.86
N VAL A 112 21.01 0.15 -5.33
CA VAL A 112 20.58 0.35 -6.71
C VAL A 112 21.78 0.21 -7.64
N GLY A 113 21.72 -0.75 -8.56
CA GLY A 113 22.73 -0.98 -9.59
C GLY A 113 22.66 0.02 -10.74
N THR A 114 23.66 -0.03 -11.64
CA THR A 114 23.68 0.82 -12.84
C THR A 114 22.51 0.47 -13.78
N GLY A 115 21.66 1.44 -14.09
CA GLY A 115 20.48 1.27 -14.98
C GLY A 115 19.19 0.83 -14.27
N GLU A 116 19.26 0.57 -12.96
CA GLU A 116 18.10 0.33 -12.09
C GLU A 116 17.46 1.67 -11.68
N ASN A 117 16.17 1.65 -11.30
CA ASN A 117 15.48 2.84 -10.86
C ASN A 117 15.95 3.25 -9.45
N ALA A 118 16.44 4.49 -9.33
CA ALA A 118 16.89 5.07 -8.06
C ALA A 118 15.76 5.24 -7.04
N ASN A 119 14.51 5.33 -7.49
CA ASN A 119 13.33 5.49 -6.64
C ASN A 119 12.77 4.14 -6.18
N ARG A 120 13.63 3.27 -5.64
CA ARG A 120 13.22 1.98 -5.08
C ARG A 120 12.57 2.18 -3.71
N ILE A 121 11.29 1.82 -3.60
CA ILE A 121 10.48 2.17 -2.43
C ILE A 121 10.44 1.07 -1.38
N CYS A 122 10.54 -0.20 -1.80
CA CYS A 122 10.51 -1.35 -0.90
C CYS A 122 10.91 -2.65 -1.59
N LYS A 123 10.92 -3.72 -0.78
CA LYS A 123 11.26 -5.07 -1.18
C LYS A 123 10.12 -6.02 -0.86
N MET A 124 9.80 -6.92 -1.77
CA MET A 124 8.84 -8.00 -1.57
C MET A 124 9.58 -9.32 -1.66
N ASN A 125 9.44 -10.13 -0.60
CA ASN A 125 10.06 -11.44 -0.56
C ASN A 125 9.28 -12.42 -1.43
N VAL A 126 9.73 -12.61 -2.68
CA VAL A 126 9.04 -13.44 -3.66
C VAL A 126 10.01 -14.09 -4.62
N THR A 127 9.76 -15.36 -4.93
CA THR A 127 10.40 -16.07 -6.05
C THR A 127 9.45 -16.03 -7.24
N LEU A 128 9.89 -15.44 -8.35
CA LEU A 128 9.10 -15.37 -9.58
C LEU A 128 9.56 -16.41 -10.59
N THR A 129 8.60 -16.96 -11.31
CA THR A 129 8.82 -17.83 -12.46
C THR A 129 8.40 -17.11 -13.74
N SER A 130 9.17 -17.28 -14.81
CA SER A 130 8.81 -16.74 -16.13
C SER A 130 7.40 -17.19 -16.52
N GLY A 131 6.64 -16.25 -17.09
CA GLY A 131 5.27 -16.45 -17.51
C GLY A 131 4.19 -16.28 -16.44
N GLN A 132 4.55 -16.07 -15.17
CA GLN A 132 3.60 -15.68 -14.13
C GLN A 132 3.09 -14.24 -14.36
N TYR A 133 1.90 -13.94 -13.86
CA TYR A 133 1.27 -12.62 -13.90
C TYR A 133 1.36 -11.94 -12.55
N LEU A 134 1.75 -10.66 -12.57
CA LEU A 134 1.87 -9.80 -11.40
C LEU A 134 0.77 -8.75 -11.41
N THR A 135 0.07 -8.58 -10.30
CA THR A 135 -0.87 -7.49 -10.06
C THR A 135 -0.58 -6.86 -8.71
N LEU A 136 -0.69 -5.53 -8.63
CA LEU A 136 -0.44 -4.79 -7.41
C LEU A 136 -1.71 -4.08 -6.94
N ARG A 137 -1.90 -4.00 -5.62
CA ARG A 137 -2.95 -3.20 -4.99
C ARG A 137 -2.35 -2.30 -3.93
N SER A 138 -2.87 -1.09 -3.82
CA SER A 138 -2.60 -0.20 -2.70
C SER A 138 -3.37 -0.71 -1.48
N GLU A 139 -2.73 -0.66 -0.32
CA GLU A 139 -3.35 -0.97 0.97
C GLU A 139 -3.56 0.31 1.76
N VAL A 140 -4.79 0.55 2.20
CA VAL A 140 -5.17 1.71 3.00
C VAL A 140 -5.79 1.25 4.31
N LEU A 141 -5.33 1.84 5.41
CA LEU A 141 -5.93 1.66 6.72
C LEU A 141 -7.29 2.37 6.75
N VAL A 142 -8.35 1.64 7.05
CA VAL A 142 -9.67 2.20 7.30
C VAL A 142 -9.97 2.13 8.78
N ILE A 143 -10.23 3.30 9.37
CA ILE A 143 -10.66 3.44 10.75
C ILE A 143 -12.19 3.40 10.74
N SER A 144 -12.77 2.29 11.18
CA SER A 144 -14.23 2.15 11.31
C SER A 144 -14.55 1.99 12.80
N VAL A 145 -14.95 3.07 13.47
CA VAL A 145 -15.30 2.98 14.89
C VAL A 145 -16.75 2.50 15.02
N ARG A 146 -16.98 1.19 15.00
CA ARG A 146 -18.26 0.58 15.41
C ARG A 146 -18.07 -0.12 16.75
N ASN A 147 -18.88 0.24 17.76
CA ASN A 147 -18.92 -0.42 19.07
C ASN A 147 -17.56 -0.58 19.79
N GLY A 148 -16.69 0.43 19.74
CA GLY A 148 -15.44 0.43 20.52
C GLY A 148 -14.31 -0.45 19.97
N ALA A 149 -14.51 -1.14 18.85
CA ALA A 149 -13.46 -1.84 18.12
C ALA A 149 -13.70 -1.76 16.61
N ALA A 150 -12.85 -1.04 15.88
CA ALA A 150 -12.35 -1.51 14.58
C ALA A 150 -11.33 -0.54 13.93
N SER A 151 -10.19 -1.14 13.57
CA SER A 151 -9.35 -0.76 12.44
C SER A 151 -9.34 -1.95 11.48
N GLY A 152 -9.40 -1.71 10.17
CA GLY A 152 -9.34 -2.74 9.15
C GLY A 152 -8.63 -2.23 7.91
N PHE A 153 -8.26 -3.13 6.99
CA PHE A 153 -7.57 -2.76 5.76
C PHE A 153 -8.51 -2.85 4.57
N VAL A 154 -8.45 -1.85 3.69
CA VAL A 154 -9.13 -1.86 2.40
C VAL A 154 -8.09 -1.76 1.30
N PHE A 155 -8.25 -2.62 0.30
CA PHE A 155 -7.40 -2.63 -0.88
C PHE A 155 -8.02 -1.79 -1.99
N SER A 156 -7.18 -1.15 -2.81
CA SER A 156 -7.61 -0.57 -4.08
C SER A 156 -8.19 -1.66 -5.02
N MET A 157 -8.78 -1.20 -6.12
CA MET A 157 -8.96 -2.06 -7.30
C MET A 157 -7.60 -2.65 -7.75
N PRO A 158 -7.58 -3.74 -8.53
CA PRO A 158 -6.33 -4.27 -9.07
C PRO A 158 -5.72 -3.30 -10.09
N SER A 159 -4.38 -3.22 -10.13
CA SER A 159 -3.65 -2.62 -11.25
C SER A 159 -3.89 -3.37 -12.57
N ASN A 160 -3.27 -2.90 -13.66
CA ASN A 160 -2.98 -3.76 -14.79
C ASN A 160 -2.07 -4.92 -14.37
N SER A 161 -2.07 -6.01 -15.14
CA SER A 161 -1.15 -7.12 -14.93
C SER A 161 0.04 -7.03 -15.85
N LEU A 162 1.20 -7.44 -15.36
CA LEU A 162 2.39 -7.67 -16.18
C LEU A 162 2.80 -9.14 -16.11
N LYS A 163 3.23 -9.70 -17.23
CA LYS A 163 3.75 -11.06 -17.30
C LYS A 163 5.26 -11.04 -17.06
N VAL A 164 5.75 -11.86 -16.15
CA VAL A 164 7.19 -12.04 -15.89
C VAL A 164 7.85 -12.51 -17.19
N PRO A 165 8.92 -11.83 -17.65
CA PRO A 165 9.60 -12.16 -18.90
C PRO A 165 10.25 -13.55 -18.88
#